data_AF-A0A526YFX8-F1
#
_entry.id   AF-A0A526YFX8-F1
#
_cell.length_a   1.000
_cell.length_b   1.000
_cell.length_c   1.000
_cell.angle_alpha   90.00
_cell.angle_beta   90.00
_cell.angle_gamma   90.00
#
_symmetry.space_group_name_H-M   'P 1'
#
loop_
_entity.id
_entity.type
_entity.pdbx_description
1 polymer ?
#
loop_
_entity_poly.entity_id
_entity_poly.type
_entity_poly.pdbx_seq_one_letter_code
_entity_poly.pdbx_strand_id
1 'polypeptide(L)' 'MIVALLNQKGGVGKTTLALHLAGEWARRGRRVTVVDADPQGSALDWSQQRSRDGASRLFGVVGLA' A
#
# COMPACT_ATOMS: atom_id res chain seq x y z
N MET A 1 2.71 -12.84 9.19
CA MET A 1 1.46 -13.01 8.43
C MET A 1 1.64 -12.32 7.09
N ILE A 2 1.28 -12.97 5.99
CA ILE A 2 1.32 -12.41 4.64
C ILE A 2 -0.12 -12.40 4.11
N VAL A 3 -0.52 -11.28 3.50
CA VAL A 3 -1.83 -11.13 2.85
C VAL A 3 -1.59 -10.64 1.42
N ALA A 4 -2.13 -11.35 0.44
CA ALA A 4 -2.01 -11.03 -0.97
C ALA A 4 -3.38 -10.70 -1.56
N LEU A 5 -3.51 -9.53 -2.21
CA LEU A 5 -4.72 -9.13 -2.91
C LEU A 5 -4.53 -9.34 -4.41
N LEU A 6 -5.12 -10.42 -4.93
CA LEU A 6 -4.91 -10.90 -6.28
C LEU A 6 -6.21 -10.83 -7.09
N ASN A 7 -6.17 -10.17 -8.23
CA ASN A 7 -7.25 -10.15 -9.23
C ASN A 7 -6.71 -9.64 -10.57
N GLN A 8 -6.99 -10.37 -11.66
CA GLN A 8 -6.55 -10.01 -13.00
C GLN A 8 -7.23 -8.76 -13.55
N LYS A 9 -8.44 -8.43 -13.08
CA LYS A 9 -9.16 -7.23 -13.52
C LYS A 9 -8.55 -5.97 -12.87
N GLY A 10 -8.22 -4.99 -13.70
CA GLY A 10 -7.85 -3.64 -13.27
C GLY A 10 -9.05 -2.89 -12.67
N GLY A 11 -8.79 -1.93 -11.77
CA GLY A 11 -9.85 -1.07 -11.21
C GLY A 11 -10.79 -1.72 -10.19
N VAL A 12 -10.55 -2.97 -9.77
CA VAL A 12 -11.37 -3.63 -8.72
C VAL A 12 -11.02 -3.21 -7.28
N GLY A 13 -10.12 -2.23 -7.11
CA GLY A 13 -9.79 -1.67 -5.80
C GLY A 13 -8.71 -2.42 -5.00
N LYS A 14 -7.91 -3.30 -5.61
CA LYS A 14 -6.82 -4.05 -4.92
C LYS A 14 -5.89 -3.14 -4.13
N THR A 15 -5.30 -2.14 -4.81
CA THR A 15 -4.36 -1.19 -4.22
C THR A 15 -5.02 -0.38 -3.12
N THR A 16 -6.25 0.10 -3.36
CA THR A 16 -7.04 0.84 -2.38
C THR A 16 -7.25 0.04 -1.11
N LEU A 17 -7.67 -1.22 -1.23
CA LEU A 17 -7.90 -2.10 -0.09
C LEU A 17 -6.59 -2.46 0.63
N ALA A 18 -5.51 -2.72 -0.11
CA ALA A 18 -4.19 -3.00 0.48
C ALA A 18 -3.73 -1.85 1.39
N LEU A 19 -3.82 -0.61 0.91
CA LEU A 19 -3.40 0.58 1.64
C LEU A 19 -4.26 0.84 2.89
N HIS A 20 -5.58 0.61 2.79
CA HIS A 20 -6.48 0.78 3.94
C HIS A 20 -6.27 -0.29 5.01
N LEU A 21 -6.10 -1.56 4.61
CA LEU A 21 -5.79 -2.64 5.56
C LEU A 21 -4.44 -2.40 6.24
N ALA A 22 -3.42 -1.98 5.49
CA ALA A 22 -2.12 -1.63 6.06
C ALA A 22 -2.21 -0.47 7.05
N GLY A 23 -2.99 0.57 6.71
CA GLY A 23 -3.24 1.70 7.60
C GLY A 23 -3.93 1.29 8.89
N GLU A 24 -4.97 0.45 8.81
CA GLU A 24 -5.69 -0.03 9.99
C GLU A 24 -4.81 -0.91 10.88
N TRP A 25 -4.05 -1.83 10.30
CA TRP A 25 -3.11 -2.66 11.07
C TRP A 25 -2.00 -1.82 11.72
N ALA A 26 -1.47 -0.83 11.02
CA ALA A 26 -0.49 0.09 11.59
C ALA A 26 -1.07 0.92 12.76
N ARG A 27 -2.32 1.40 12.64
CA ARG A 27 -3.04 2.10 13.73
C ARG A 27 -3.24 1.21 14.95
N ARG A 28 -3.37 -0.11 14.77
CA ARG A 28 -3.42 -1.10 15.86
C ARG A 28 -2.04 -1.46 16.43
N GLY A 29 -0.98 -0.70 16.11
CA GLY A 29 0.38 -0.90 16.61
C GLY A 29 1.15 -2.04 15.92
N ARG A 30 0.65 -2.58 14.79
CA ARG A 30 1.39 -3.60 14.03
C ARG A 30 2.43 -2.93 13.14
N ARG A 31 3.60 -3.55 13.03
CA ARG A 31 4.60 -3.18 12.02
C ARG A 31 4.19 -3.77 10.68
N VAL A 32 3.92 -2.90 9.70
CA VAL A 32 3.40 -3.29 8.38
C VAL A 32 4.27 -2.71 7.28
N THR A 33 4.42 -3.49 6.20
CA THR A 33 5.03 -3.06 4.94
C THR A 33 4.13 -3.52 3.81
N VAL A 34 3.83 -2.62 2.89
CA VAL A 34 3.15 -2.94 1.63
C VAL A 34 4.21 -3.20 0.56
N VAL A 35 4.04 -4.28 -0.17
CA VAL A 35 4.87 -4.63 -1.33
C VAL A 35 4.01 -4.44 -2.57
N ASP A 36 4.38 -3.48 -3.41
CA ASP A 36 3.71 -3.18 -4.66
C ASP A 36 4.33 -4.02 -5.79
N ALA A 37 3.56 -5.03 -6.22
CA ALA A 37 3.92 -5.92 -7.31
C ALA A 37 3.15 -5.58 -8.61
N ASP A 38 2.37 -4.50 -8.62
CA ASP A 38 1.69 -4.03 -9.83
C ASP A 38 2.69 -3.21 -10.67
N PRO A 39 2.94 -3.55 -11.95
CA PRO A 39 3.82 -2.77 -12.82
C PRO A 39 3.43 -1.28 -12.94
N GLN A 40 2.18 -0.93 -12.62
CA GLN A 40 1.73 0.46 -12.61
C GLN A 40 2.18 1.25 -11.37
N GLY A 41 2.74 0.61 -10.34
CA GLY A 41 3.34 1.28 -9.18
C GLY A 41 2.38 2.13 -8.35
N SER A 42 1.07 1.91 -8.43
CA SER A 42 0.07 2.82 -7.86
C SER A 42 0.14 2.96 -6.33
N ALA A 43 0.56 1.92 -5.59
CA ALA A 43 0.75 2.03 -4.14
C ALA A 43 2.03 2.81 -3.81
N LEU A 44 3.10 2.60 -4.58
CA LEU A 44 4.34 3.35 -4.41
C LEU A 44 4.13 4.84 -4.69
N ASP A 45 3.46 5.19 -5.79
CA ASP A 45 3.15 6.58 -6.16
C ASP A 45 2.29 7.27 -5.10
N TRP A 46 1.26 6.59 -4.60
CA TRP A 46 0.45 7.09 -3.49
C TRP A 46 1.29 7.38 -2.24
N SER A 47 2.23 6.49 -1.92
CA SER A 47 3.13 6.69 -0.78
C SER A 47 4.04 7.89 -1.00
N GLN A 48 4.59 8.05 -2.20
CA GLN A 48 5.42 9.21 -2.56
C GLN A 48 4.64 10.53 -2.44
N GLN A 49 3.41 10.58 -2.96
CA GLN A 49 2.55 11.75 -2.87
C GLN A 49 2.30 12.16 -1.42
N ARG A 50 1.98 11.21 -0.53
CA ARG A 50 1.84 11.47 0.92
C ARG A 50 3.06 12.17 1.53
N SER A 51 4.28 11.76 1.15
CA SER A 51 5.48 12.43 1.64
C SER A 51 5.65 13.83 1.09
N ARG A 52 5.30 14.06 -0.18
CA ARG A 52 5.33 15.41 -0.77
C ARG A 52 4.36 16.34 -0.06
N ASP A 53 3.21 15.82 0.37
CA ASP A 53 2.19 16.56 1.09
C ASP A 53 2.50 16.72 2.59
N GLY A 54 3.66 16.25 3.07
CA GLY A 54 4.03 16.28 4.49
C GLY A 54 3.15 15.39 5.38
N ALA A 55 2.34 14.50 4.81
CA ALA A 55 1.48 13.61 5.55
C ALA A 55 2.29 12.47 6.19
N SER A 56 1.96 12.13 7.44
CA SER A 56 2.62 11.03 8.13
C SER A 56 2.36 9.69 7.44
N ARG A 57 3.43 8.88 7.35
CA ARG A 57 3.36 7.50 6.87
C ARG A 57 3.36 6.55 8.05
N LEU A 58 2.25 5.81 8.22
CA LEU A 58 2.11 4.82 9.29
C LEU A 58 2.80 3.48 8.95
N PHE A 59 3.12 3.25 7.68
CA PHE A 59 3.73 2.02 7.17
C PHE A 59 4.62 2.34 5.96
N GLY A 60 5.57 1.43 5.67
CA GLY A 60 6.42 1.50 4.49
C GLY A 60 5.75 0.92 3.25
N VAL A 61 6.10 1.44 2.07
CA VAL A 61 5.70 0.88 0.77
C VAL A 61 6.96 0.67 -0.06
N VAL A 62 7.12 -0.52 -0.63
CA VAL A 62 8.25 -0.92 -1.48
C VAL A 62 7.69 -1.41 -2.81
N GLY A 63 8.15 -0.84 -3.93
CA GLY A 63 7.87 -1.36 -5.26
C GLY A 63 8.83 -2.48 -5.64
N LEU A 64 8.34 -3.49 -6.38
CA LEU A 64 9.15 -4.59 -6.92
C LEU A 64 9.52 -4.41 -8.40
N ALA A 65 8.93 -3.42 -9.06
CA ALA A 65 9.16 -3.09 -10.48
C ALA A 65 10.18 -1.97 -10.63
#